data_AF-A0AAU5LUI9-F1
#
_entry.id   AF-A0AAU5LUI9-F1
#
_cell.length_a   1.000
_cell.length_b   1.000
_cell.length_c   1.000
_cell.angle_alpha   90.00
_cell.angle_beta   90.00
_cell.angle_gamma   90.00
#
_symmetry.space_group_name_H-M   'P 1'
#
loop_
_entity.id
_entity.type
_entity.pdbx_description
1 polymer ?
#
loop_
_entity_poly.entity_id
_entity_poly.type
_entity_poly.pdbx_seq_one_letter_code
_entity_poly.pdbx_strand_id
1 'polypeptide(L)'
;MSKVQVRQLAEFSVPALSIGVAAGLVAGGLAAFAGQPTGWAVLTGLALGVPIAFFSTGYAVLVALGKVPTGVFAPAAVYWLVGFPLALMAHAAVTEWVIVGSPGLPESPLEFLAFRALLSMGFAIGFLWMHEQLGRHWWPRIREHNEYAYRCVEQYKEMAVSLEERKAAAGRGRPRPRKRRAPA
;
A
#
# COMPACT_ATOMS: atom_id res chain seq x y z
N MET A 1 -24.76 -1.84 0.40
CA MET A 1 -24.16 -0.73 1.18
C MET A 1 -25.04 0.50 1.01
N SER A 2 -25.25 1.27 2.08
CA SER A 2 -25.91 2.58 1.99
C SER A 2 -24.98 3.62 1.37
N LYS A 3 -25.52 4.74 0.88
CA LYS A 3 -24.70 5.87 0.37
C LYS A 3 -23.69 6.37 1.41
N VAL A 4 -24.08 6.37 2.68
CA VAL A 4 -23.21 6.77 3.80
C VAL A 4 -22.03 5.83 3.94
N GLN A 5 -22.26 4.52 3.85
CA GLN A 5 -21.18 3.52 3.93
C GLN A 5 -20.22 3.62 2.76
N VAL A 6 -20.72 3.84 1.54
CA VAL A 6 -19.85 4.02 0.35
C VAL A 6 -18.97 5.26 0.51
N ARG A 7 -19.55 6.37 0.97
CA ARG A 7 -18.81 7.60 1.25
C ARG A 7 -17.73 7.39 2.31
N GLN A 8 -18.08 6.76 3.42
CA GLN A 8 -17.12 6.47 4.49
C GLN A 8 -15.99 5.55 4.00
N LEU A 9 -16.31 4.54 3.17
CA LEU A 9 -15.31 3.65 2.60
C LEU A 9 -14.38 4.39 1.62
N ALA A 10 -14.92 5.29 0.81
CA ALA A 10 -14.14 6.15 -0.08
C ALA A 10 -13.21 7.08 0.72
N GLU A 11 -13.72 7.77 1.74
CA GLU A 11 -12.93 8.62 2.63
C GLU A 11 -11.83 7.82 3.35
N PHE A 12 -12.13 6.61 3.82
CA PHE A 12 -11.14 5.74 4.46
C PHE A 12 -10.01 5.34 3.50
N SER A 13 -10.33 5.16 2.22
CA SER A 13 -9.41 4.67 1.18
C SER A 13 -8.51 5.76 0.58
N VAL A 14 -8.69 7.03 0.95
CA VAL A 14 -7.89 8.17 0.43
C VAL A 14 -6.38 7.94 0.54
N PRO A 15 -5.82 7.46 1.67
CA PRO A 15 -4.38 7.16 1.77
C PRO A 15 -3.91 6.18 0.69
N ALA A 16 -4.68 5.11 0.46
CA ALA A 16 -4.33 4.09 -0.53
C ALA A 16 -4.48 4.60 -1.95
N LEU A 17 -5.57 5.32 -2.25
CA LEU A 17 -5.78 5.95 -3.55
C LEU A 17 -4.63 6.91 -3.90
N SER A 18 -4.16 7.68 -2.92
CA SER A 18 -3.07 8.64 -3.08
C SER A 18 -1.76 7.98 -3.51
N ILE A 19 -1.51 6.71 -3.12
CA ILE A 19 -0.33 5.95 -3.54
C ILE A 19 -0.37 5.67 -5.04
N GLY A 20 -1.52 5.31 -5.58
CA GLY A 20 -1.67 5.10 -7.02
C GLY A 20 -1.50 6.38 -7.83
N VAL A 21 -2.03 7.50 -7.32
CA VAL A 21 -1.78 8.83 -7.90
C VAL A 21 -0.29 9.16 -7.90
N ALA A 22 0.39 8.96 -6.77
CA ALA A 22 1.83 9.20 -6.66
C ALA A 22 2.63 8.29 -7.62
N ALA A 23 2.27 7.01 -7.74
CA ALA A 23 2.90 6.08 -8.67
C ALA A 23 2.75 6.54 -10.12
N GLY A 24 1.56 7.00 -10.51
CA GLY A 24 1.31 7.57 -11.84
C GLY A 24 2.13 8.83 -12.12
N LEU A 25 2.21 9.75 -11.14
CA LEU A 25 3.03 10.95 -11.25
C LEU A 25 4.51 10.61 -11.39
N VAL A 26 5.02 9.65 -10.61
CA VAL A 26 6.42 9.18 -10.72
C VAL A 26 6.68 8.56 -12.09
N ALA A 27 5.80 7.68 -12.56
CA ALA A 27 5.97 7.01 -13.85
C ALA A 27 5.93 8.00 -15.03
N GLY A 28 4.96 8.91 -15.05
CA GLY A 28 4.88 9.95 -16.07
C GLY A 28 6.03 10.95 -15.98
N GLY A 29 6.44 11.32 -14.76
CA GLY A 29 7.59 12.20 -14.53
C GLY A 29 8.90 11.58 -15.03
N LEU A 30 9.12 10.29 -14.78
CA LEU A 30 10.28 9.56 -15.29
C LEU A 30 10.27 9.44 -16.82
N ALA A 31 9.10 9.22 -17.43
CA ALA A 31 8.97 9.20 -18.88
C ALA A 31 9.31 10.57 -19.49
N ALA A 32 8.78 11.66 -18.92
CA ALA A 32 9.11 13.02 -19.35
C ALA A 32 10.60 13.33 -19.17
N PHE A 33 11.18 12.93 -18.02
CA PHE A 33 12.61 13.10 -17.75
C PHE A 33 13.48 12.32 -18.73
N ALA A 34 13.03 11.15 -19.19
CA ALA A 34 13.69 10.36 -20.23
C ALA A 34 13.53 10.94 -21.64
N GLY A 35 12.95 12.13 -21.80
CA GLY A 35 12.79 12.82 -23.08
C GLY A 35 11.61 12.33 -23.91
N GLN A 36 10.67 11.58 -23.32
CA GLN A 36 9.47 11.16 -24.04
C GLN A 36 8.54 12.35 -24.32
N PRO A 37 7.76 12.32 -25.41
CA PRO A 37 6.73 13.32 -25.68
C PRO A 37 5.74 13.45 -24.52
N THR A 38 5.17 14.64 -24.31
CA THR A 38 4.24 14.90 -23.20
C THR A 38 3.04 13.94 -23.20
N GLY A 39 2.49 13.63 -24.38
CA GLY A 39 1.40 12.65 -24.50
C GLY A 39 1.80 11.25 -24.02
N TRP A 40 3.03 10.84 -24.30
CA TRP A 40 3.61 9.59 -23.82
C TRP A 40 3.80 9.59 -22.31
N ALA A 41 4.35 10.66 -21.74
CA ALA A 41 4.49 10.79 -20.30
C ALA A 41 3.16 10.72 -19.56
N VAL A 42 2.13 11.42 -20.05
CA VAL A 42 0.78 11.39 -19.48
C VAL A 42 0.17 9.99 -19.60
N LEU A 43 0.28 9.35 -20.76
CA LEU A 43 -0.19 7.99 -20.97
C LEU A 43 0.47 7.01 -20.01
N THR A 44 1.80 7.03 -19.90
CA THR A 44 2.56 6.16 -19.00
C THR A 44 2.08 6.33 -17.56
N GLY A 45 1.92 7.58 -17.11
CA GLY A 45 1.45 7.89 -15.78
C GLY A 45 0.03 7.38 -15.50
N LEU A 46 -0.91 7.58 -16.42
CA LEU A 46 -2.29 7.12 -16.26
C LEU A 46 -2.42 5.60 -16.38
N ALA A 47 -1.78 5.01 -17.39
CA ALA A 47 -1.82 3.57 -17.66
C ALA A 47 -1.27 2.75 -16.48
N LEU A 48 -0.31 3.29 -15.72
CA LEU A 48 0.17 2.65 -14.49
C LEU A 48 -0.60 3.11 -13.24
N GLY A 49 -0.81 4.41 -13.09
CA GLY A 49 -1.37 5.00 -11.88
C GLY A 49 -2.80 4.53 -11.61
N VAL A 50 -3.63 4.39 -12.65
CA VAL A 50 -5.04 3.95 -12.51
C VAL A 50 -5.14 2.51 -11.98
N PRO A 51 -4.47 1.50 -12.58
CA PRO A 51 -4.48 0.16 -12.00
C PRO A 51 -3.92 0.10 -10.58
N ILE A 52 -2.81 0.80 -10.29
CA ILE A 52 -2.25 0.81 -8.93
C ILE A 52 -3.22 1.46 -7.93
N ALA A 53 -3.86 2.56 -8.30
CA ALA A 53 -4.87 3.24 -7.48
C ALA A 53 -6.07 2.31 -7.20
N PHE A 54 -6.50 1.55 -8.20
CA PHE A 54 -7.57 0.56 -8.06
C PHE A 54 -7.20 -0.54 -7.07
N PHE A 55 -6.05 -1.21 -7.24
CA PHE A 55 -5.61 -2.26 -6.31
C PHE A 55 -5.29 -1.72 -4.92
N SER A 56 -4.72 -0.52 -4.82
CA SER A 56 -4.47 0.13 -3.53
C SER A 56 -5.78 0.40 -2.78
N THR A 57 -6.78 0.94 -3.46
CA THR A 57 -8.13 1.13 -2.90
C THR A 57 -8.76 -0.21 -2.51
N GLY A 58 -8.62 -1.24 -3.35
CA GLY A 58 -9.08 -2.59 -3.05
C GLY A 58 -8.48 -3.15 -1.76
N TYR A 59 -7.18 -2.97 -1.54
CA TYR A 59 -6.52 -3.33 -0.29
C TYR A 59 -7.10 -2.57 0.92
N ALA A 60 -7.29 -1.25 0.80
CA ALA A 60 -7.87 -0.44 1.86
C ALA A 60 -9.30 -0.87 2.21
N VAL A 61 -10.10 -1.28 1.21
CA VAL A 61 -11.43 -1.85 1.43
C VAL A 61 -11.35 -3.15 2.22
N LEU A 62 -10.40 -4.05 1.90
CA LEU A 62 -10.21 -5.29 2.66
C LEU A 62 -9.84 -5.03 4.12
N VAL A 63 -9.01 -4.01 4.37
CA VAL A 63 -8.67 -3.55 5.73
C VAL A 63 -9.90 -2.98 6.44
N ALA A 64 -10.64 -2.07 5.79
CA ALA A 64 -11.85 -1.46 6.35
C ALA A 64 -12.90 -2.49 6.76
N LEU A 65 -13.04 -3.56 5.97
CA LEU A 65 -13.97 -4.66 6.24
C LEU A 65 -13.42 -5.69 7.24
N GLY A 66 -12.22 -5.48 7.78
CA GLY A 66 -11.58 -6.39 8.75
C GLY A 66 -11.16 -7.74 8.16
N LYS A 67 -11.08 -7.86 6.82
CA LYS A 67 -10.60 -9.07 6.14
C LYS A 67 -9.08 -9.18 6.16
N VAL A 68 -8.40 -8.04 6.28
CA VAL A 68 -6.95 -7.94 6.44
C VAL A 68 -6.67 -7.20 7.74
N PRO A 69 -5.83 -7.75 8.64
CA PRO A 69 -5.42 -7.03 9.84
C PRO A 69 -4.56 -5.83 9.47
N THR A 70 -4.85 -4.70 10.09
CA THR A 70 -4.04 -3.48 9.98
C THR A 70 -2.66 -3.69 10.62
N GLY A 71 -1.59 -3.10 10.08
CA GLY A 71 -0.25 -3.24 10.69
C GLY A 71 0.56 -4.46 10.23
N VAL A 72 -0.01 -5.36 9.44
CA VAL A 72 0.60 -6.67 9.16
C VAL A 72 1.06 -6.79 7.71
N PHE A 73 2.32 -7.16 7.54
CA PHE A 73 2.96 -7.29 6.22
C PHE A 73 2.47 -8.47 5.39
N ALA A 74 2.35 -9.66 5.99
CA ALA A 74 2.07 -10.88 5.23
C ALA A 74 0.81 -10.79 4.33
N PRO A 75 -0.34 -10.24 4.80
CA PRO A 75 -1.49 -10.03 3.93
C PRO A 75 -1.24 -9.05 2.79
N ALA A 76 -0.47 -7.98 3.03
CA ALA A 76 -0.11 -7.02 1.97
C ALA A 76 0.77 -7.68 0.91
N ALA A 77 1.74 -8.50 1.33
CA ALA A 77 2.60 -9.26 0.42
C ALA A 77 1.79 -10.21 -0.47
N VAL A 78 0.86 -10.99 0.12
CA VAL A 78 -0.01 -11.90 -0.65
C VAL A 78 -0.94 -11.15 -1.60
N TYR A 79 -1.52 -10.04 -1.15
CA TYR A 79 -2.38 -9.20 -2.00
C TYR A 79 -1.62 -8.66 -3.21
N TRP A 80 -0.44 -8.09 -2.97
CA TRP A 80 0.37 -7.46 -4.02
C TRP A 80 1.13 -8.45 -4.89
N LEU A 81 1.30 -9.70 -4.47
CA LEU A 81 1.79 -10.79 -5.33
C LEU A 81 0.94 -10.94 -6.60
N VAL A 82 -0.35 -10.62 -6.51
CA VAL A 82 -1.28 -10.62 -7.65
C VAL A 82 -1.54 -9.21 -8.17
N GLY A 83 -1.82 -8.25 -7.27
CA GLY A 83 -2.18 -6.89 -7.68
C GLY A 83 -1.09 -6.17 -8.49
N PHE A 84 0.18 -6.36 -8.14
CA PHE A 84 1.29 -5.65 -8.79
C PHE A 84 1.55 -6.16 -10.21
N PRO A 85 1.67 -7.48 -10.45
CA PRO A 85 1.76 -8.02 -11.80
C PRO A 85 0.58 -7.65 -12.69
N LEU A 86 -0.64 -7.68 -12.14
CA LEU A 86 -1.84 -7.30 -12.91
C LEU A 86 -1.86 -5.81 -13.26
N ALA A 87 -1.41 -4.93 -12.36
CA ALA A 87 -1.28 -3.51 -12.66
C ALA A 87 -0.27 -3.26 -13.78
N LEU A 88 0.88 -3.96 -13.76
CA LEU A 88 1.87 -3.87 -14.83
C LEU A 88 1.40 -4.51 -16.13
N MET A 89 0.59 -5.56 -16.07
CA MET A 89 -0.04 -6.18 -17.24
C MET A 89 -1.01 -5.20 -17.90
N ALA A 90 -1.86 -4.53 -17.11
CA ALA A 90 -2.75 -3.49 -17.62
C ALA A 90 -1.98 -2.34 -18.25
N HIS A 91 -0.89 -1.89 -17.63
CA HIS A 91 0.00 -0.88 -18.19
C HIS A 91 0.59 -1.31 -19.54
N ALA A 92 1.07 -2.55 -19.64
CA ALA A 92 1.62 -3.11 -20.88
C ALA A 92 0.56 -3.18 -21.99
N ALA A 93 -0.63 -3.70 -21.68
CA ALA A 93 -1.73 -3.82 -22.63
C ALA A 93 -2.22 -2.46 -23.15
N VAL A 94 -2.32 -1.46 -22.27
CA VAL A 94 -2.68 -0.08 -22.68
C VAL A 94 -1.57 0.53 -23.54
N THR A 95 -0.31 0.31 -23.19
CA THR A 95 0.84 0.81 -23.96
C THR A 95 0.84 0.22 -25.38
N GLU A 96 0.65 -1.09 -25.49
CA GLU A 96 0.57 -1.78 -26.78
C GLU A 96 -0.63 -1.32 -27.60
N TRP A 97 -1.80 -1.18 -26.97
CA TRP A 97 -2.99 -0.67 -27.64
C TRP A 97 -2.77 0.71 -28.25
N VAL A 98 -2.09 1.61 -27.53
CA VAL A 98 -1.82 2.95 -28.05
C VAL A 98 -0.76 2.96 -29.16
N ILE A 99 0.25 2.07 -29.10
CA ILE A 99 1.31 2.01 -30.12
C ILE A 99 0.81 1.32 -31.40
N VAL A 100 0.22 0.14 -31.25
CA VAL A 100 -0.09 -0.79 -32.35
C VAL A 100 -1.52 -0.58 -32.85
N GLY A 101 -2.38 0.07 -32.07
CA GLY A 101 -3.78 0.29 -32.40
C GLY A 101 -4.70 -0.88 -32.04
N SER A 102 -4.16 -1.99 -31.52
CA SER A 102 -4.91 -3.15 -31.05
C SER A 102 -4.50 -3.53 -29.63
N PRO A 103 -5.46 -3.87 -28.74
CA PRO A 103 -5.11 -4.39 -27.43
C PRO A 103 -4.35 -5.71 -27.58
N GLY A 104 -3.16 -5.78 -27.02
CA GLY A 104 -2.33 -6.97 -26.98
C GLY A 104 -1.88 -7.28 -25.57
N LEU A 105 -1.47 -8.52 -25.36
CA LEU A 105 -0.78 -8.96 -24.16
C LEU A 105 0.69 -9.21 -24.54
N PRO A 106 1.61 -9.12 -23.57
CA PRO A 106 2.99 -9.52 -23.78
C PRO A 106 3.08 -10.93 -24.39
N GLU A 107 4.07 -11.18 -25.26
CA GLU A 107 4.23 -12.46 -25.98
C GLU A 107 4.14 -13.70 -25.07
N SER A 108 4.70 -13.60 -23.85
CA SER A 108 4.59 -14.61 -22.80
C SER A 108 3.90 -14.04 -21.55
N PRO A 109 2.55 -14.01 -21.46
CA PRO A 109 1.85 -13.38 -20.35
C PRO A 109 2.15 -14.02 -18.99
N LEU A 110 2.31 -15.34 -18.94
CA LEU A 110 2.58 -16.06 -17.70
C LEU A 110 4.00 -15.77 -17.17
N GLU A 111 5.00 -15.76 -18.05
CA GLU A 111 6.38 -15.40 -17.69
C GLU A 111 6.47 -13.94 -17.25
N PHE A 112 5.74 -13.07 -17.94
CA PHE A 112 5.57 -11.67 -17.53
C PHE A 112 5.06 -11.63 -16.09
N LEU A 113 3.90 -12.24 -15.80
CA LEU A 113 3.31 -12.22 -14.46
C LEU A 113 4.25 -12.81 -13.40
N ALA A 114 4.86 -13.97 -13.67
CA ALA A 114 5.78 -14.64 -12.75
C ALA A 114 6.96 -13.73 -12.38
N PHE A 115 7.60 -13.10 -13.37
CA PHE A 115 8.71 -12.19 -13.12
C PHE A 115 8.27 -10.97 -12.27
N ARG A 116 7.13 -10.35 -12.58
CA ARG A 116 6.62 -9.21 -11.80
C ARG A 116 6.21 -9.64 -10.40
N ALA A 117 5.75 -10.88 -10.22
CA ALA A 117 5.39 -11.41 -8.91
C ALA A 117 6.62 -11.47 -7.99
N LEU A 118 7.78 -11.84 -8.52
CA LEU A 118 9.05 -11.82 -7.76
C LEU A 118 9.43 -10.41 -7.30
N LEU A 119 9.16 -9.40 -8.13
CA LEU A 119 9.44 -7.98 -7.80
C LEU A 119 8.39 -7.35 -6.87
N SER A 120 7.19 -7.95 -6.78
CA SER A 120 6.06 -7.40 -6.03
C SER A 120 6.35 -7.18 -4.54
N MET A 121 7.28 -7.95 -3.96
CA MET A 121 7.62 -7.88 -2.54
C MET A 121 8.14 -6.49 -2.16
N GLY A 122 9.05 -5.93 -2.96
CA GLY A 122 9.59 -4.58 -2.73
C GLY A 122 8.51 -3.52 -2.82
N PHE A 123 7.59 -3.67 -3.79
CA PHE A 123 6.42 -2.81 -3.91
C PHE A 123 5.50 -2.93 -2.70
N ALA A 124 5.20 -4.15 -2.23
CA ALA A 124 4.32 -4.39 -1.10
C ALA A 124 4.82 -3.73 0.20
N ILE A 125 6.13 -3.77 0.45
CA ILE A 125 6.76 -3.11 1.59
C ILE A 125 6.58 -1.60 1.50
N GLY A 126 6.94 -1.01 0.35
CA GLY A 126 6.81 0.44 0.13
C GLY A 126 5.36 0.92 0.19
N PHE A 127 4.44 0.15 -0.39
CA PHE A 127 3.00 0.39 -0.33
C PHE A 127 2.51 0.38 1.11
N LEU A 128 2.78 -0.69 1.88
CA LEU A 128 2.27 -0.80 3.24
C LEU A 128 2.80 0.35 4.10
N TRP A 129 4.10 0.63 3.99
CA TRP A 129 4.70 1.76 4.69
C TRP A 129 4.02 3.08 4.34
N MET A 130 3.87 3.41 3.06
CA MET A 130 3.24 4.66 2.64
C MET A 130 1.77 4.73 3.07
N HIS A 131 1.04 3.61 2.97
CA HIS A 131 -0.36 3.49 3.36
C HIS A 131 -0.53 3.79 4.85
N GLU A 132 0.34 3.24 5.69
CA GLU A 132 0.33 3.50 7.13
C GLU A 132 0.77 4.91 7.47
N GLN A 133 1.77 5.45 6.80
CA GLN A 133 2.24 6.81 7.05
C GLN A 133 1.19 7.85 6.68
N LEU A 134 0.54 7.71 5.54
CA LEU A 134 -0.58 8.56 5.14
C LEU A 134 -1.80 8.33 6.05
N GLY A 135 -2.13 7.07 6.34
CA GLY A 135 -3.24 6.68 7.22
C GLY A 135 -3.11 7.22 8.63
N ARG A 136 -1.90 7.21 9.21
CA ARG A 136 -1.59 7.76 10.54
C ARG A 136 -1.98 9.23 10.66
N HIS A 137 -1.84 10.01 9.59
CA HIS A 137 -2.22 11.42 9.59
C HIS A 137 -3.70 11.60 9.21
N TRP A 138 -4.23 10.75 8.34
CA TRP A 138 -5.57 10.89 7.78
C TRP A 138 -6.69 10.33 8.66
N TRP A 139 -6.60 9.05 9.07
CA TRP A 139 -7.69 8.37 9.78
C TRP A 139 -8.11 9.04 11.09
N PRO A 140 -7.21 9.58 11.93
CA PRO A 140 -7.61 10.31 13.13
C PRO A 140 -8.49 11.53 12.86
N ARG A 141 -8.36 12.17 11.68
CA ARG A 141 -9.12 13.37 11.31
C ARG A 141 -10.56 13.07 10.91
N ILE A 142 -10.80 11.87 10.38
CA ILE A 142 -12.13 11.46 9.91
C ILE A 142 -12.85 10.52 10.89
N ARG A 143 -12.17 10.09 11.97
CA ARG A 143 -12.67 9.07 12.91
C ARG A 143 -14.03 9.38 13.55
N GLU A 144 -14.38 10.66 13.71
CA GLU A 144 -15.61 11.08 14.39
C GLU A 144 -16.88 10.78 13.58
N HIS A 145 -16.76 10.74 12.26
CA HIS A 145 -17.89 10.53 11.34
C HIS A 145 -17.69 9.32 10.42
N ASN A 146 -16.62 8.54 10.63
CA ASN A 146 -16.26 7.39 9.80
C ASN A 146 -15.98 6.16 10.66
N GLU A 147 -16.88 5.16 10.59
CA GLU A 147 -16.78 3.97 11.42
C GLU A 147 -15.54 3.12 11.14
N TYR A 148 -15.09 3.06 9.88
CA TYR A 148 -13.92 2.27 9.49
C TYR A 148 -12.65 2.89 10.05
N ALA A 149 -12.53 4.21 9.97
CA ALA A 149 -11.41 4.95 10.55
C ALA A 149 -11.40 4.83 12.09
N TYR A 150 -12.57 4.89 12.74
CA TYR A 150 -12.67 4.66 14.18
C TYR A 150 -12.10 3.30 14.57
N ARG A 151 -12.59 2.21 13.96
CA ARG A 151 -12.14 0.84 14.26
C ARG A 151 -10.65 0.65 14.01
N CYS A 152 -10.15 1.17 12.90
CA CYS A 152 -8.73 1.09 12.54
C CYS A 152 -7.85 1.80 13.57
N VAL A 153 -8.23 3.01 13.99
CA VAL A 153 -7.49 3.79 15.00
C VAL A 153 -7.52 3.09 16.37
N GLU A 154 -8.66 2.55 16.79
CA GLU A 154 -8.74 1.79 18.05
C GLU A 154 -7.87 0.52 18.02
N GLN A 155 -7.87 -0.22 16.91
CA GLN A 155 -6.98 -1.37 16.74
C GLN A 155 -5.49 -0.99 16.88
N TYR A 156 -5.07 0.14 16.29
CA TYR A 156 -3.70 0.63 16.47
C TYR A 156 -3.38 1.01 17.91
N LYS A 157 -4.33 1.58 18.66
CA LYS A 157 -4.15 1.88 20.10
C LYS A 157 -3.98 0.62 20.92
N GLU A 158 -4.85 -0.37 20.72
CA GLU A 158 -4.77 -1.66 21.42
C GLU A 158 -3.42 -2.35 21.15
N MET A 159 -2.95 -2.34 19.90
CA MET A 159 -1.63 -2.86 19.54
C MET A 159 -0.50 -2.11 20.25
N ALA A 160 -0.56 -0.77 20.31
CA ALA A 160 0.44 0.04 21.01
C ALA A 160 0.50 -0.29 22.51
N VAL A 161 -0.65 -0.37 23.18
CA VAL A 161 -0.74 -0.75 24.61
C VAL A 161 -0.15 -2.14 24.83
N SER A 162 -0.52 -3.13 24.00
CA SER A 162 -0.01 -4.49 24.13
C SER A 162 1.52 -4.58 23.94
N LEU A 163 2.09 -3.74 23.06
CA LEU A 163 3.53 -3.68 22.84
C LEU A 163 4.27 -3.03 24.01
N GLU A 164 3.68 -2.00 24.63
CA GLU A 164 4.21 -1.38 25.84
C GLU A 164 4.20 -2.34 27.02
N GLU A 165 3.11 -3.09 27.21
CA GLU A 165 3.00 -4.11 28.25
C GLU A 165 4.05 -5.21 28.08
N ARG A 166 4.24 -5.70 26.84
CA ARG A 166 5.29 -6.71 26.52
C ARG A 166 6.69 -6.17 26.79
N LYS A 167 6.97 -4.92 26.40
CA LYS A 167 8.27 -4.26 26.68
C LYS A 167 8.48 -4.09 28.18
N ALA A 168 7.46 -3.68 28.93
CA ALA A 168 7.52 -3.52 30.37
C ALA A 168 7.75 -4.86 31.09
N ALA A 169 7.12 -5.94 30.63
CA ALA A 169 7.34 -7.29 31.15
C ALA A 169 8.77 -7.78 30.86
N ALA A 170 9.28 -7.58 29.65
CA ALA A 170 10.65 -7.93 29.28
C ALA A 170 11.71 -7.11 30.05
N GLY A 171 11.42 -5.83 30.35
CA GLY A 171 12.30 -4.95 31.12
C GLY A 171 12.44 -5.34 32.59
N ARG A 172 11.40 -5.90 33.22
CA ARG A 172 11.42 -6.36 34.61
C ARG A 172 12.28 -7.61 34.83
N GLY A 173 12.54 -8.39 33.78
CA GLY A 173 13.35 -9.62 33.85
C GLY A 173 14.87 -9.41 33.67
N ARG A 174 15.34 -8.18 33.43
CA ARG A 174 16.78 -7.93 33.17
C ARG A 174 17.51 -7.71 34.52
N PRO A 175 18.34 -8.66 35.01
CA PRO A 175 19.07 -8.47 36.25
C PRO A 175 20.00 -7.27 36.13
N ARG A 176 19.87 -6.33 37.06
CA ARG A 176 20.73 -5.15 37.16
C ARG A 176 22.17 -5.65 37.33
N PRO A 177 23.14 -5.23 36.48
CA PRO A 177 24.53 -5.67 36.64
C PRO A 177 25.00 -5.22 38.03
N ARG A 178 25.23 -6.21 38.91
CA ARG A 178 25.76 -6.00 40.26
C ARG A 178 27.12 -5.35 40.09
N LYS A 179 27.22 -4.04 40.34
CA LYS A 179 28.50 -3.31 40.38
C LYS A 179 29.43 -4.10 41.32
N ARG A 180 30.40 -4.83 40.74
CA ARG A 180 31.50 -5.43 41.50
C ARG A 180 32.25 -4.26 42.14
N ARG A 181 32.11 -4.11 43.45
CA ARG A 181 33.04 -3.30 44.24
C ARG A 181 34.41 -3.93 44.07
N ALA A 182 35.34 -3.18 43.48
CA ALA A 182 36.74 -3.59 43.46
C ALA A 182 37.27 -3.61 44.90
N PRO A 183 37.99 -4.66 45.32
CA PRO A 183 38.73 -4.63 46.57
C PRO A 183 39.91 -3.64 46.45
N ALA A 184 40.14 -2.90 47.55
CA ALA A 184 41.22 -1.95 47.73
C ALA A 184 42.58 -2.63 47.86
#